data_AF-A0A7V3E826-F1
#
_entry.id   AF-A0A7V3E826-F1
#
_cell.length_a   1.000
_cell.length_b   1.000
_cell.length_c   1.000
_cell.angle_alpha   90.00
_cell.angle_beta   90.00
_cell.angle_gamma   90.00
#
_symmetry.space_group_name_H-M   'P 1'
#
loop_
_entity.id
_entity.type
_entity.pdbx_description
1 polymer ?
#
loop_
_entity_poly.entity_id
_entity_poly.type
_entity_poly.pdbx_seq_one_letter_code
_entity_poly.pdbx_strand_id
1 'polypeptide(L)'
;MISVNKTKILFVIIMISMSATAQNVVVESGASLLVELRADICTDSIAGAGNIIINGTVCGNPTDVDNSNSLEIPIEFSLEQNYPNPFNPGTKISWQSPVDCRQTLKVYDILGNEVATLVDEFREAGRYEIEFDASKLASGMYLYQLKADNYTETKKMILIK
;
A
#
# COMPACT_ATOMS: atom_id res chain seq x y z
N MET A 1 -30.07 -10.25 6.60
CA MET A 1 -29.80 -10.14 5.15
C MET A 1 -31.08 -9.69 4.48
N ILE A 2 -31.04 -8.55 3.80
CA ILE A 2 -32.19 -8.04 3.02
C ILE A 2 -31.90 -8.34 1.55
N SER A 3 -32.76 -9.12 0.90
CA SER A 3 -32.70 -9.41 -0.53
C SER A 3 -33.87 -8.72 -1.23
N VAL A 4 -33.55 -7.89 -2.23
CA VAL A 4 -34.55 -7.18 -3.04
C VAL A 4 -34.65 -7.88 -4.39
N ASN A 5 -35.79 -8.51 -4.66
CA ASN A 5 -36.06 -9.27 -5.89
C ASN A 5 -37.16 -8.59 -6.72
N LYS A 6 -37.09 -8.75 -8.05
CA LYS A 6 -38.05 -8.24 -9.07
C LYS A 6 -39.53 -8.42 -8.74
N THR A 7 -39.92 -9.46 -7.99
CA THR A 7 -41.33 -9.72 -7.64
C THR A 7 -41.85 -8.92 -6.44
N LYS A 8 -40.95 -8.31 -5.64
CA LYS A 8 -41.29 -7.49 -4.47
C LYS A 8 -40.71 -6.09 -4.62
N ILE A 9 -41.29 -5.32 -5.53
CA ILE A 9 -41.05 -3.87 -5.57
C ILE A 9 -41.96 -3.22 -4.53
N LEU A 10 -41.38 -2.30 -3.75
CA LEU A 10 -42.00 -1.45 -2.74
C LEU A 10 -41.99 -1.97 -1.29
N PHE A 11 -40.82 -2.29 -0.74
CA PHE A 11 -40.59 -1.97 0.68
C PHE A 11 -40.33 -0.46 0.76
N VAL A 12 -41.42 0.32 0.79
CA VAL A 12 -41.38 1.64 1.43
C VAL A 12 -40.90 1.35 2.85
N ILE A 13 -39.84 2.01 3.32
CA ILE A 13 -39.72 2.24 4.76
C ILE A 13 -40.92 3.14 5.08
N ILE A 14 -42.06 2.51 5.34
CA ILE A 14 -43.35 3.18 5.57
C ILE A 14 -43.15 4.10 6.75
N MET A 15 -43.04 5.41 6.47
CA MET A 15 -43.65 6.51 7.22
C MET A 15 -43.54 6.44 8.75
N ILE A 16 -42.46 5.88 9.27
CA ILE A 16 -42.10 5.95 10.68
C ILE A 16 -40.59 6.12 10.66
N SER A 17 -40.09 7.14 11.34
CA SER A 17 -38.69 7.33 11.64
C SER A 17 -38.10 6.03 12.20
N MET A 18 -37.54 5.19 11.33
CA MET A 18 -37.02 3.88 11.67
C MET A 18 -35.72 3.68 10.89
N SER A 19 -34.63 3.66 11.63
CA SER A 19 -33.37 3.12 11.16
C SER A 19 -33.57 1.63 10.88
N ALA A 20 -33.23 1.19 9.67
CA ALA A 20 -33.19 -0.22 9.32
C ALA A 20 -31.73 -0.70 9.45
N THR A 21 -31.53 -1.73 10.28
CA THR A 21 -30.23 -2.38 10.41
C THR A 21 -30.25 -3.72 9.66
N ALA A 22 -29.28 -3.91 8.77
CA ALA A 22 -29.07 -5.17 8.09
C ALA A 22 -27.57 -5.42 7.95
N GLN A 23 -27.13 -6.66 8.20
CA GLN A 23 -25.71 -6.98 8.05
C GLN A 23 -25.26 -6.83 6.57
N ASN A 24 -26.09 -7.28 5.63
CA ASN A 24 -25.86 -7.18 4.19
C ASN A 24 -27.16 -6.88 3.44
N VAL A 25 -27.05 -6.03 2.41
CA VAL A 25 -28.13 -5.70 1.47
C VAL A 25 -27.71 -6.12 0.05
N VAL A 26 -28.50 -6.96 -0.60
CA VAL A 26 -28.24 -7.40 -1.99
C VAL A 26 -29.35 -6.92 -2.92
N VAL A 27 -28.96 -6.17 -3.95
CA VAL A 27 -29.88 -5.66 -4.99
C VAL A 27 -29.70 -6.47 -6.28
N GLU A 28 -30.69 -7.29 -6.61
CA GLU A 28 -30.64 -8.15 -7.79
C GLU A 28 -30.74 -7.37 -9.12
N SER A 29 -30.30 -8.00 -10.21
CA SER A 29 -30.34 -7.41 -11.54
C SER A 29 -31.76 -7.02 -11.96
N GLY A 30 -31.96 -5.74 -12.25
CA GLY A 30 -33.25 -5.15 -12.62
C GLY A 30 -34.16 -4.80 -11.44
N ALA A 31 -33.65 -4.85 -10.20
CA ALA A 31 -34.26 -4.20 -9.05
C ALA A 31 -33.63 -2.81 -8.81
N SER A 32 -34.37 -1.93 -8.13
CA SER A 32 -33.85 -0.65 -7.65
C SER A 32 -34.06 -0.51 -6.14
N LEU A 33 -33.03 -0.01 -5.47
CA LEU A 33 -33.09 0.42 -4.07
C LEU A 33 -33.10 1.95 -4.04
N LEU A 34 -34.09 2.55 -3.37
CA LEU A 34 -34.18 3.99 -3.17
C LEU A 34 -34.18 4.30 -1.68
N VAL A 35 -33.19 5.06 -1.22
CA VAL A 35 -33.12 5.59 0.15
C VAL A 35 -33.56 7.05 0.11
N GLU A 36 -34.67 7.40 0.76
CA GLU A 36 -35.22 8.75 0.75
C GLU A 36 -34.49 9.71 1.71
N LEU A 37 -34.63 11.01 1.48
CA LEU A 37 -34.18 12.05 2.40
C LEU A 37 -34.83 11.83 3.78
N ARG A 38 -34.01 11.76 4.84
CA ARG A 38 -34.39 11.43 6.25
C ARG A 38 -34.56 9.93 6.55
N ALA A 39 -34.15 9.05 5.64
CA ALA A 39 -34.00 7.62 5.93
C ALA A 39 -32.51 7.26 6.07
N ASP A 40 -32.23 6.43 7.07
CA ASP A 40 -30.88 5.91 7.33
C ASP A 40 -30.89 4.39 7.11
N ILE A 41 -29.91 3.92 6.34
CA ILE A 41 -29.63 2.49 6.20
C ILE A 41 -28.25 2.20 6.79
N CYS A 42 -28.21 1.40 7.85
CA CYS A 42 -26.95 0.94 8.42
C CYS A 42 -26.68 -0.51 7.98
N THR A 43 -25.60 -0.70 7.23
CA THR A 43 -25.21 -1.97 6.63
C THR A 43 -23.71 -2.05 6.43
N ASP A 44 -23.14 -3.24 6.65
CA ASP A 44 -21.70 -3.48 6.49
C ASP A 44 -21.34 -3.62 4.99
N SER A 45 -22.30 -4.06 4.17
CA SER A 45 -22.12 -4.16 2.72
C SER A 45 -23.43 -3.96 1.95
N ILE A 46 -23.37 -3.20 0.85
CA ILE A 46 -24.41 -3.15 -0.19
C ILE A 46 -23.79 -3.67 -1.47
N ALA A 47 -24.31 -4.77 -2.00
CA ALA A 47 -23.78 -5.42 -3.20
C ALA A 47 -24.89 -5.75 -4.20
N GLY A 48 -24.53 -5.97 -5.45
CA GLY A 48 -25.44 -6.48 -6.47
C GLY A 48 -25.37 -5.76 -7.80
N ALA A 49 -26.12 -6.27 -8.77
CA ALA A 49 -26.13 -5.79 -10.16
C ALA A 49 -27.36 -4.91 -10.49
N GLY A 50 -28.12 -4.52 -9.46
CA GLY A 50 -29.25 -3.60 -9.59
C GLY A 50 -28.87 -2.13 -9.39
N ASN A 51 -29.84 -1.24 -9.53
CA ASN A 51 -29.63 0.21 -9.39
C ASN A 51 -29.80 0.65 -7.93
N ILE A 52 -28.90 1.50 -7.45
CA ILE A 52 -28.93 2.05 -6.09
C ILE A 52 -29.03 3.57 -6.18
N ILE A 53 -30.07 4.15 -5.57
CA ILE A 53 -30.30 5.60 -5.51
C ILE A 53 -30.35 6.00 -4.04
N ILE A 54 -29.38 6.80 -3.59
CA ILE A 54 -29.26 7.21 -2.19
C ILE A 54 -29.48 8.72 -2.08
N ASN A 55 -30.63 9.11 -1.54
CA ASN A 55 -30.94 10.50 -1.18
C ASN A 55 -30.88 10.73 0.34
N GLY A 56 -30.76 9.65 1.14
CA GLY A 56 -30.60 9.66 2.60
C GLY A 56 -29.17 9.38 3.06
N THR A 57 -28.99 8.82 4.26
CA THR A 57 -27.67 8.51 4.83
C THR A 57 -27.40 7.00 4.87
N VAL A 58 -26.18 6.61 4.48
CA VAL A 58 -25.68 5.23 4.63
C VAL A 58 -24.60 5.24 5.72
N CYS A 59 -24.80 4.42 6.75
CA CYS A 59 -23.87 4.22 7.86
C CYS A 59 -23.27 2.81 7.76
N GLY A 60 -22.01 2.69 7.35
CA GLY A 60 -21.24 1.47 7.50
C GLY A 60 -20.28 1.61 8.68
N ASN A 61 -19.96 0.52 9.37
CA ASN A 61 -18.69 0.47 10.08
C ASN A 61 -17.61 0.32 8.99
N PRO A 62 -16.70 1.29 8.79
CA PRO A 62 -15.59 1.07 7.89
C PRO A 62 -14.66 0.03 8.52
N THR A 63 -14.93 -1.25 8.29
CA THR A 63 -13.88 -2.28 8.38
C THR A 63 -13.22 -2.33 7.03
N ASP A 64 -12.46 -1.28 6.73
CA ASP A 64 -11.55 -1.32 5.62
C ASP A 64 -10.24 -1.95 6.10
N VAL A 65 -10.07 -3.21 5.75
CA VAL A 65 -8.77 -3.72 5.33
C VAL A 65 -9.10 -4.54 4.09
N ASP A 66 -9.17 -3.89 2.94
CA ASP A 66 -8.96 -4.59 1.69
C ASP A 66 -7.54 -5.17 1.71
N ASN A 67 -7.41 -6.37 2.28
CA ASN A 67 -6.21 -7.18 2.22
C ASN A 67 -6.17 -7.86 0.85
N SER A 68 -6.31 -7.06 -0.20
CA SER A 68 -5.87 -7.43 -1.54
C SER A 68 -4.36 -7.55 -1.44
N ASN A 69 -3.91 -8.77 -1.20
CA ASN A 69 -2.53 -9.21 -1.34
C ASN A 69 -2.09 -9.15 -2.81
N SER A 70 -2.47 -8.10 -3.54
CA SER A 70 -1.75 -7.66 -4.71
C SER A 70 -0.41 -7.22 -4.18
N LEU A 71 0.59 -8.08 -4.38
CA LEU A 71 1.98 -7.69 -4.43
C LEU A 71 2.03 -6.48 -5.35
N GLU A 72 1.97 -5.26 -4.79
CA GLU A 72 2.12 -4.03 -5.54
C GLU A 72 3.57 -4.02 -6.01
N ILE A 73 3.76 -4.61 -7.19
CA ILE A 73 5.02 -4.53 -7.91
C ILE A 73 5.29 -3.03 -8.05
N PRO A 74 6.44 -2.55 -7.56
CA PRO A 74 6.81 -1.14 -7.71
C PRO A 74 6.69 -0.71 -9.17
N ILE A 75 6.19 0.49 -9.41
CA ILE A 75 6.07 1.02 -10.79
C ILE A 75 7.36 1.67 -11.30
N GLU A 76 8.29 1.98 -10.39
CA GLU A 76 9.55 2.65 -10.69
C GLU A 76 10.70 2.16 -9.79
N PHE A 77 11.93 2.36 -10.27
CA PHE A 77 13.11 2.19 -9.43
C PHE A 77 13.20 3.33 -8.42
N SER A 78 13.49 3.02 -7.16
CA SER A 78 13.85 4.02 -6.14
C SER A 78 14.88 3.44 -5.19
N LEU A 79 15.87 4.25 -4.82
CA LEU A 79 16.77 4.00 -3.70
C LEU A 79 16.38 4.92 -2.56
N GLU A 80 15.99 4.39 -1.41
CA GLU A 80 15.58 5.21 -0.27
C GLU A 80 16.77 5.74 0.53
N GLN A 81 16.55 6.83 1.26
CA GLN A 81 17.55 7.32 2.21
C GLN A 81 17.70 6.30 3.34
N ASN A 82 18.94 5.89 3.63
CA ASN A 82 19.23 4.98 4.72
C ASN A 82 18.70 5.53 6.07
N TYR A 83 18.16 4.65 6.91
CA TYR A 83 17.64 5.02 8.23
C TYR A 83 18.14 4.08 9.33
N PRO A 84 18.67 4.61 10.45
CA PRO A 84 18.90 6.04 10.74
C PRO A 84 20.00 6.65 9.84
N ASN A 85 20.02 7.98 9.71
CA ASN A 85 21.11 8.76 9.13
C ASN A 85 21.15 10.16 9.79
N PRO A 86 22.22 10.55 10.52
CA PRO A 86 23.44 9.80 10.80
C PRO A 86 23.22 8.48 11.57
N PHE A 87 24.14 7.52 11.45
CA PHE A 87 24.00 6.18 12.03
C PHE A 87 25.22 5.72 12.84
N ASN A 88 25.04 4.76 13.76
CA ASN A 88 26.09 4.17 14.60
C ASN A 88 25.80 2.71 15.00
N PRO A 89 26.66 1.74 14.66
CA PRO A 89 27.30 1.58 13.36
C PRO A 89 26.36 0.91 12.34
N GLY A 90 25.11 0.62 12.73
CA GLY A 90 24.10 -0.03 11.89
C GLY A 90 23.11 0.94 11.26
N THR A 91 22.74 0.70 10.01
CA THR A 91 21.66 1.41 9.30
C THR A 91 20.93 0.45 8.36
N LYS A 92 19.72 0.80 7.95
CA LYS A 92 18.96 0.07 6.94
C LYS A 92 18.94 0.84 5.63
N ILE A 93 19.15 0.14 4.53
CA ILE A 93 19.06 0.69 3.18
C ILE A 93 17.94 -0.05 2.47
N SER A 94 16.96 0.70 1.98
CA SER A 94 15.80 0.15 1.31
C SER A 94 15.74 0.65 -0.13
N TRP A 95 15.26 -0.18 -1.04
CA TRP A 95 15.09 0.16 -2.44
C TRP A 95 13.98 -0.66 -3.06
N GLN A 96 13.59 -0.28 -4.27
CA GLN A 96 12.58 -0.99 -5.03
C GLN A 96 12.97 -1.11 -6.49
N SER A 97 12.50 -2.19 -7.13
CA SER A 97 12.72 -2.49 -8.53
C SER A 97 11.41 -2.92 -9.19
N PRO A 98 11.02 -2.33 -10.34
CA PRO A 98 9.81 -2.67 -11.06
C PRO A 98 9.95 -3.91 -11.96
N VAL A 99 11.17 -4.41 -12.16
CA VAL A 99 11.48 -5.49 -13.11
C VAL A 99 12.55 -6.44 -12.57
N ASP A 100 12.49 -7.70 -12.98
CA ASP A 100 13.49 -8.69 -12.62
C ASP A 100 14.83 -8.35 -13.27
N CYS A 101 15.88 -8.15 -12.47
CA CYS A 101 17.19 -7.77 -12.99
C CYS A 101 18.33 -8.11 -12.02
N ARG A 102 19.57 -8.01 -12.49
CA ARG A 102 20.73 -8.03 -11.61
C ARG A 102 20.86 -6.69 -10.92
N GLN A 103 20.78 -6.70 -9.59
CA GLN A 103 20.84 -5.52 -8.74
C GLN A 103 22.16 -5.51 -7.99
N THR A 104 22.87 -4.38 -8.01
CA THR A 104 24.12 -4.20 -7.24
C THR A 104 23.99 -3.01 -6.31
N LEU A 105 24.19 -3.22 -5.01
CA LEU A 105 24.24 -2.18 -3.99
C LEU A 105 25.62 -2.16 -3.38
N LYS A 106 26.35 -1.06 -3.57
CA LYS A 106 27.74 -0.92 -3.16
C LYS A 106 27.96 0.36 -2.37
N VAL A 107 28.91 0.33 -1.45
CA VAL A 107 29.30 1.45 -0.60
C VAL A 107 30.69 1.93 -1.01
N TYR A 108 30.86 3.25 -1.08
CA TYR A 108 32.08 3.94 -1.48
C TYR A 108 32.46 5.00 -0.45
N ASP A 109 33.77 5.27 -0.35
CA ASP A 109 34.26 6.46 0.33
C ASP A 109 34.14 7.73 -0.55
N ILE A 110 34.52 8.88 0.00
CA ILE A 110 34.47 10.17 -0.72
C ILE A 110 35.45 10.27 -1.89
N LEU A 111 36.45 9.36 -1.95
CA LEU A 111 37.43 9.27 -3.03
C LEU A 111 36.96 8.33 -4.15
N GLY A 112 35.81 7.66 -3.95
CA GLY A 112 35.25 6.70 -4.90
C GLY A 112 35.79 5.28 -4.76
N ASN A 113 36.53 4.96 -3.70
CA ASN A 113 36.97 3.60 -3.44
C ASN A 113 35.79 2.77 -2.92
N GLU A 114 35.59 1.57 -3.49
CA GLU A 114 34.60 0.62 -2.99
C GLU A 114 35.06 0.07 -1.62
N VAL A 115 34.22 0.24 -0.59
CA VAL A 115 34.51 -0.22 0.78
C VAL A 115 33.65 -1.41 1.20
N ALA A 116 32.50 -1.62 0.55
CA ALA A 116 31.65 -2.79 0.75
C ALA A 116 30.76 -3.06 -0.47
N THR A 117 30.51 -4.33 -0.76
CA THR A 117 29.43 -4.78 -1.64
C THR A 117 28.35 -5.41 -0.76
N LEU A 118 27.14 -4.86 -0.78
CA LEU A 118 26.00 -5.31 0.04
C LEU A 118 25.10 -6.27 -0.74
N VAL A 119 24.93 -6.01 -2.04
CA VAL A 119 24.14 -6.84 -2.96
C VAL A 119 24.87 -6.89 -4.30
N ASP A 120 24.94 -8.08 -4.90
CA ASP A 120 25.36 -8.30 -6.29
C ASP A 120 24.78 -9.62 -6.80
N GLU A 121 23.47 -9.62 -7.07
CA GLU A 121 22.76 -10.82 -7.49
C GLU A 121 21.52 -10.49 -8.33
N PHE A 122 20.97 -11.52 -8.98
CA PHE A 122 19.69 -11.41 -9.68
C PHE A 122 18.54 -11.44 -8.68
N ARG A 123 17.64 -10.46 -8.78
CA ARG A 123 16.45 -10.34 -7.93
C ARG A 123 15.23 -10.01 -8.78
N GLU A 124 14.10 -10.54 -8.36
CA GLU A 124 12.80 -10.28 -8.98
C GLU A 124 12.36 -8.81 -8.75
N ALA A 125 11.29 -8.40 -9.41
CA ALA A 125 10.64 -7.13 -9.14
C ALA A 125 10.08 -7.12 -7.71
N GLY A 126 10.32 -6.04 -6.97
CA GLY A 126 9.88 -5.94 -5.59
C GLY A 126 10.58 -4.85 -4.79
N ARG A 127 10.23 -4.81 -3.50
CA ARG A 127 10.86 -3.93 -2.50
C ARG A 127 11.83 -4.74 -1.65
N TYR A 128 12.97 -4.15 -1.35
CA TYR A 128 14.05 -4.79 -0.63
C TYR A 128 14.58 -3.87 0.47
N GLU A 129 15.09 -4.50 1.52
CA GLU A 129 15.78 -3.84 2.62
C GLU A 129 16.99 -4.69 3.00
N ILE A 130 18.10 -4.02 3.32
CA ILE A 130 19.28 -4.68 3.88
C ILE A 130 19.83 -3.88 5.06
N GLU A 131 20.30 -4.60 6.07
CA GLU A 131 21.05 -4.03 7.18
C GLU A 131 22.52 -3.88 6.79
N PHE A 132 23.06 -2.68 7.01
CA PHE A 132 24.47 -2.38 6.80
C PHE A 132 25.15 -2.13 8.15
N ASP A 133 26.09 -3.00 8.50
CA ASP A 133 26.97 -2.85 9.65
C ASP A 133 28.33 -2.25 9.22
N ALA A 134 28.57 -1.01 9.63
CA ALA A 134 29.79 -0.26 9.33
C ALA A 134 30.81 -0.29 10.48
N SER A 135 30.75 -1.25 11.40
CA SER A 135 31.62 -1.30 12.60
C SER A 135 33.11 -1.26 12.30
N LYS A 136 33.52 -1.71 11.11
CA LYS A 136 34.91 -1.76 10.61
C LYS A 136 35.34 -0.51 9.84
N LEU A 137 34.44 0.45 9.64
CA LEU A 137 34.70 1.71 8.94
C LEU A 137 34.95 2.85 9.94
N ALA A 138 35.66 3.89 9.49
CA ALA A 138 35.90 5.09 10.30
C ALA A 138 34.70 6.05 10.23
N SER A 139 34.49 6.87 11.27
CA SER A 139 33.48 7.92 11.24
C SER A 139 33.71 8.86 10.05
N GLY A 140 32.65 9.19 9.32
CA GLY A 140 32.78 9.97 8.09
C GLY A 140 31.57 9.90 7.18
N MET A 141 31.71 10.54 6.02
CA MET A 141 30.72 10.52 4.95
C MET A 141 31.03 9.37 3.98
N TYR A 142 30.00 8.63 3.62
CA TYR A 142 30.05 7.56 2.64
C TYR A 142 28.97 7.75 1.58
N LEU A 143 29.19 7.14 0.42
CA LEU A 143 28.21 7.05 -0.65
C LEU A 143 27.75 5.60 -0.77
N TYR A 144 26.49 5.38 -1.09
CA TYR A 144 26.02 4.08 -1.54
C TYR A 144 25.29 4.24 -2.86
N GLN A 145 25.51 3.28 -3.75
CA GLN A 145 25.01 3.30 -5.11
C GLN A 145 24.27 2.01 -5.40
N LEU A 146 23.04 2.17 -5.87
CA LEU A 146 22.24 1.10 -6.46
C LEU A 146 22.41 1.18 -7.98
N LYS A 147 22.77 0.05 -8.61
CA LYS A 147 22.62 -0.15 -10.05
C LYS A 147 21.67 -1.30 -10.30
N ALA A 148 20.72 -1.10 -11.21
CA ALA A 148 19.76 -2.11 -11.62
C ALA A 148 19.36 -1.82 -13.06
N ASP A 149 19.66 -2.75 -13.99
CA ASP A 149 19.48 -2.54 -15.43
C ASP A 149 20.03 -1.17 -15.91
N ASN A 150 19.20 -0.29 -16.45
CA ASN A 150 19.58 1.05 -16.92
C ASN A 150 19.44 2.16 -15.85
N TYR A 151 19.17 1.79 -14.60
CA TYR A 151 19.00 2.72 -13.49
C TYR A 151 20.25 2.73 -12.60
N THR A 152 20.68 3.93 -12.21
CA THR A 152 21.76 4.13 -11.24
C THR A 152 21.40 5.32 -10.37
N GLU A 153 21.27 5.08 -9.06
CA GLU A 153 21.06 6.14 -8.07
C GLU A 153 22.12 6.05 -6.98
N THR A 154 22.59 7.19 -6.50
CA THR A 154 23.61 7.29 -5.45
C THR A 154 23.12 8.22 -4.35
N LYS A 155 23.23 7.78 -3.10
CA LYS A 155 22.87 8.55 -1.92
C LYS A 155 24.03 8.63 -0.94
N LYS A 156 23.98 9.64 -0.08
CA LYS A 156 25.01 9.94 0.92
C LYS A 156 24.54 9.46 2.29
N MET A 157 25.46 8.96 3.10
CA MET A 157 25.22 8.59 4.49
C MET A 157 26.35 9.08 5.39
N ILE A 158 26.05 9.30 6.67
CA ILE A 158 27.00 9.81 7.66
C ILE A 158 27.12 8.79 8.79
N LEU A 159 28.30 8.19 8.92
CA LEU A 159 28.65 7.30 10.03
C LEU A 159 29.21 8.13 11.19
N ILE A 160 28.62 7.98 12.36
CA ILE A 160 29.11 8.55 13.62
C ILE A 160 29.44 7.40 14.58
N LYS A 161 30.63 7.42 15.17
CA LYS A 161 31.11 6.45 16.17
C LYS A 161 31.77 7.18 17.31
#